data_AF-A0A9J6GKF4-F1
#
_entry.id   AF-A0A9J6GKF4-F1
#
_cell.length_a   1.000
_cell.length_b   1.000
_cell.length_c   1.000
_cell.angle_alpha   90.00
_cell.angle_beta   90.00
_cell.angle_gamma   90.00
#
_symmetry.space_group_name_H-M   'P 1'
#
loop_
_entity.id
_entity.type
_entity.pdbx_description
1 polymer ?
#
loop_
_entity_poly.entity_id
_entity_poly.type
_entity_poly.pdbx_seq_one_letter_code
_entity_poly.pdbx_strand_id
1 'polypeptide(L)'
;MKGFRATGTIRENCLKNAPLPAKKEMEKRDRGYFASCFDTQNYVFLVKWCDSSVVTMATNYDSVEPIGPVSRWSSSKKEKVKVA
;
A
#
# COMPACT_ATOMS: atom_id res chain seq x y z
N MET A 1 -6.78 16.55 -12.28
CA MET A 1 -6.66 17.59 -11.23
C MET A 1 -5.30 18.25 -11.38
N LYS A 2 -5.22 19.54 -11.75
CA LYS A 2 -3.94 20.28 -11.75
C LYS A 2 -3.94 21.23 -10.56
N GLY A 3 -2.91 21.15 -9.71
CA GLY A 3 -2.67 22.10 -8.59
C GLY A 3 -2.93 21.57 -7.17
N PHE A 4 -3.50 20.38 -7.00
CA PHE A 4 -3.77 19.80 -5.67
C PHE A 4 -3.07 18.46 -5.51
N ARG A 5 -2.42 18.27 -4.35
CA ARG A 5 -1.86 16.98 -3.92
C ARG A 5 -2.87 16.31 -3.01
N ALA A 6 -3.20 15.07 -3.32
CA ALA A 6 -4.12 14.26 -2.54
C ALA A 6 -3.48 12.90 -2.27
N THR A 7 -3.46 12.50 -1.01
CA THR A 7 -3.03 11.19 -0.55
C THR A 7 -4.05 10.69 0.45
N GLY A 8 -4.50 9.45 0.33
CA GLY A 8 -5.49 8.89 1.23
C GLY A 8 -5.59 7.38 1.16
N THR A 9 -6.14 6.79 2.23
CA THR A 9 -6.46 5.37 2.28
C THR A 9 -7.77 5.09 1.55
N ILE A 10 -7.82 4.00 0.80
CA ILE A 10 -9.02 3.57 0.09
C ILE A 10 -9.45 2.17 0.51
N ARG A 11 -10.75 1.90 0.44
CA ARG A 11 -11.30 0.57 0.74
C ARG A 11 -11.14 -0.35 -0.47
N GLU A 12 -11.07 -1.65 -0.20
CA GLU A 12 -10.90 -2.70 -1.23
C GLU A 12 -11.98 -2.62 -2.32
N ASN A 13 -13.23 -2.33 -1.95
CA ASN A 13 -14.34 -2.20 -2.90
C ASN A 13 -14.23 -0.99 -3.84
N CYS A 14 -13.33 -0.04 -3.56
CA CYS A 14 -13.05 1.10 -4.43
C CYS A 14 -11.98 0.79 -5.49
N LEU A 15 -11.25 -0.33 -5.39
CA LEU A 15 -10.15 -0.67 -6.29
C LEU A 15 -10.62 -1.14 -7.68
N LYS A 16 -11.89 -1.54 -7.83
CA LYS A 16 -12.48 -2.02 -9.10
C LYS A 16 -11.54 -2.99 -9.85
N ASN A 17 -10.93 -2.52 -10.94
CA ASN A 17 -10.08 -3.29 -11.85
C ASN A 17 -8.58 -2.97 -11.70
N ALA A 18 -8.17 -2.31 -10.61
CA ALA A 18 -6.77 -2.05 -10.35
C ALA A 18 -5.99 -3.37 -10.27
N PRO A 19 -4.85 -3.51 -10.97
CA PRO A 19 -4.07 -4.75 -11.02
C PRO A 19 -3.25 -4.94 -9.73
N LEU A 20 -3.93 -4.99 -8.59
CA LEU A 20 -3.36 -5.24 -7.27
C LEU A 20 -3.84 -6.60 -6.74
N PRO A 21 -3.00 -7.35 -6.01
CA PRO A 21 -3.39 -8.62 -5.42
C PRO A 21 -4.61 -8.45 -4.50
N ALA A 22 -5.47 -9.47 -4.48
CA ALA A 22 -6.64 -9.46 -3.61
C ALA A 22 -6.23 -9.43 -2.14
N LYS A 23 -7.05 -8.83 -1.26
CA LYS A 23 -6.78 -8.79 0.19
C LYS A 23 -6.39 -10.16 0.77
N LYS A 24 -7.07 -11.24 0.37
CA LYS A 24 -6.78 -12.61 0.85
C LYS A 24 -5.41 -13.13 0.42
N GLU A 25 -4.88 -12.68 -0.72
CA GLU A 25 -3.54 -13.05 -1.17
C GLU A 25 -2.49 -12.25 -0.40
N MET A 26 -2.76 -10.97 -0.15
CA MET A 26 -1.93 -10.09 0.66
C MET A 26 -1.81 -10.59 2.10
N GLU A 27 -2.91 -11.02 2.72
CA GLU A 27 -2.92 -11.55 4.11
C GLU A 27 -2.04 -12.79 4.31
N LYS A 28 -1.65 -13.48 3.23
CA LYS A 28 -0.72 -14.62 3.27
C LYS A 28 0.76 -14.20 3.17
N ARG A 29 1.03 -12.93 2.87
CA ARG A 29 2.38 -12.39 2.71
C ARG A 29 2.92 -11.90 4.04
N ASP A 30 4.25 -11.81 4.11
CA ASP A 30 4.92 -11.28 5.28
C ASP A 30 4.60 -9.81 5.52
N ARG A 31 4.71 -9.39 6.79
CA ARG A 31 4.57 -7.98 7.15
C ARG A 31 5.64 -7.15 6.43
N GLY A 32 5.22 -6.03 5.85
CA GLY A 32 6.08 -5.21 5.00
C GLY A 32 5.95 -5.52 3.51
N TYR A 33 5.38 -6.67 3.12
CA TYR A 33 5.09 -6.92 1.72
C TYR A 33 4.12 -5.87 1.18
N PHE A 34 4.45 -5.30 0.03
CA PHE A 34 3.56 -4.39 -0.68
C PHE A 34 3.52 -4.74 -2.17
N ALA A 35 2.43 -4.33 -2.81
CA ALA A 35 2.28 -4.33 -4.26
C ALA A 35 1.75 -2.96 -4.68
N SER A 36 2.15 -2.48 -5.86
CA SER A 36 1.76 -1.17 -6.35
C SER A 36 1.41 -1.20 -7.83
N CYS A 37 0.58 -0.25 -8.25
CA CYS A 37 0.32 0.02 -9.64
C CYS A 37 0.15 1.52 -9.87
N PHE A 38 0.41 1.98 -11.09
CA PHE A 38 0.17 3.36 -11.49
C PHE A 38 -0.92 3.40 -12.55
N ASP A 39 -1.98 4.16 -12.28
CA ASP A 39 -3.03 4.46 -13.25
C ASP A 39 -2.59 5.64 -14.12
N THR A 40 -2.18 5.33 -15.35
CA THR A 40 -1.72 6.33 -16.34
C THR A 40 -2.85 7.20 -16.88
N GLN A 41 -4.11 6.78 -16.78
CA GLN A 41 -5.25 7.56 -17.25
C GLN A 41 -5.59 8.68 -16.26
N ASN A 42 -5.61 8.35 -14.97
CA ASN A 42 -5.96 9.31 -13.91
C ASN A 42 -4.75 9.94 -13.22
N TYR A 43 -3.53 9.48 -13.53
CA TYR A 43 -2.28 9.87 -12.88
C TYR A 43 -2.32 9.65 -11.37
N VAL A 44 -2.76 8.45 -10.97
CA VAL A 44 -2.87 8.05 -9.56
C VAL A 44 -2.00 6.83 -9.32
N PHE A 45 -1.10 6.94 -8.35
CA PHE A 45 -0.34 5.84 -7.81
C PHE A 45 -1.13 5.16 -6.70
N LEU A 46 -1.16 3.83 -6.73
CA LEU A 46 -1.82 2.98 -5.76
C LEU A 46 -0.80 2.03 -5.14
N VAL A 47 -0.84 1.89 -3.83
CA VAL A 47 -0.04 0.90 -3.10
C VAL A 47 -0.92 0.16 -2.11
N LYS A 48 -0.77 -1.17 -2.08
CA LYS A 48 -1.39 -2.06 -1.10
C LYS A 48 -0.28 -2.69 -0.28
N TRP A 49 -0.33 -2.56 1.04
CA TRP A 49 0.73 -2.98 1.96
C TRP A 49 0.16 -3.82 3.11
N CYS A 50 0.86 -4.91 3.44
CA CYS A 50 0.62 -5.76 4.60
C CYS A 50 1.26 -5.21 5.87
N ASP A 51 0.48 -4.57 6.73
CA ASP A 51 0.91 -4.20 8.09
C ASP A 51 0.24 -5.11 9.15
N SER A 52 -0.35 -4.56 10.23
CA SER A 52 -1.23 -5.31 11.13
C SER A 52 -2.52 -5.78 10.42
N SER A 53 -2.91 -5.06 9.37
CA SER A 53 -3.93 -5.42 8.41
C SER A 53 -3.49 -4.96 7.02
N VAL A 54 -4.14 -5.47 5.97
CA VAL A 54 -3.87 -5.02 4.61
C VAL A 54 -4.52 -3.65 4.39
N VAL A 55 -3.71 -2.66 4.05
CA VAL A 55 -4.13 -1.29 3.79
C VAL A 55 -3.83 -0.93 2.33
N THR A 56 -4.73 -0.17 1.72
CA THR A 56 -4.51 0.39 0.38
C THR A 56 -4.49 1.91 0.47
N MET A 57 -3.50 2.54 -0.16
CA MET A 57 -3.35 3.98 -0.29
C MET A 57 -3.33 4.39 -1.76
N ALA A 58 -3.89 5.55 -2.06
CA ALA A 58 -3.85 6.20 -3.36
C ALA A 58 -3.26 7.60 -3.23
N THR A 59 -2.46 8.03 -4.20
CA THR A 59 -1.88 9.37 -4.28
C THR A 59 -1.73 9.83 -5.71
N ASN A 60 -1.86 11.14 -5.97
CA ASN A 60 -1.60 11.74 -7.29
C ASN A 60 -0.24 12.46 -7.37
N TYR A 61 0.58 12.35 -6.33
CA TYR A 61 1.82 13.13 -6.21
C TYR A 61 3.02 12.29 -5.77
N ASP A 62 2.82 11.34 -4.86
CA ASP A 62 3.91 10.52 -4.32
C ASP A 62 4.13 9.23 -5.14
N SER A 63 5.26 8.57 -4.87
CA SER A 63 5.63 7.27 -5.44
C SER A 63 6.17 6.34 -4.34
N VAL A 64 6.53 5.10 -4.68
CA VAL A 64 7.07 4.15 -3.70
C VAL A 64 8.54 4.40 -3.36
N GLU A 65 9.30 5.04 -4.24
CA GLU A 65 10.73 5.25 -4.05
C GLU A 65 11.02 6.65 -3.47
N PRO A 66 12.05 6.79 -2.61
CA PRO A 66 12.90 5.73 -2.08
C PRO A 66 12.23 4.92 -0.94
N ILE A 67 12.41 3.60 -0.95
CA ILE A 67 11.96 2.71 0.12
C ILE A 67 12.92 2.80 1.32
N GLY A 68 12.38 3.12 2.50
CA GLY A 68 13.16 3.34 3.73
C GLY A 68 12.74 2.40 4.86
N PRO A 69 13.70 1.76 5.56
CA PRO A 69 13.37 0.77 6.58
C PRO A 69 12.65 1.40 7.78
N VAL A 70 11.59 0.75 8.24
CA VAL A 70 10.82 1.18 9.42
C VAL A 70 10.67 0.05 10.43
N SER A 71 10.66 0.41 11.73
CA SER A 71 10.41 -0.53 12.82
C SER A 71 8.91 -0.62 13.10
N ARG A 72 8.33 -1.82 12.96
CA ARG A 72 6.89 -2.08 13.16
C ARG A 72 6.66 -3.19 14.17
N TRP A 73 5.66 -3.04 15.03
CA TRP A 73 5.26 -4.07 15.98
C TRP A 73 4.53 -5.22 15.28
N SER A 74 5.08 -6.43 15.29
CA SER A 74 4.43 -7.62 14.76
C SER A 74 3.69 -8.40 15.85
N SER A 75 2.35 -8.45 15.78
CA SER A 75 1.55 -9.23 16.74
C SER A 75 1.78 -10.75 16.63
N SER A 76 2.13 -11.25 15.43
CA SER A 76 2.42 -12.67 15.23
C SER A 76 3.73 -13.09 15.89
N LYS A 77 4.74 -12.21 15.88
CA LYS A 77 6.05 -12.46 16.52
C LYS A 77 6.17 -11.90 17.94
N LYS A 78 5.22 -11.05 18.36
CA LYS A 78 5.24 -10.30 19.64
C LYS A 78 6.53 -9.49 19.85
N GLU A 79 7.05 -8.92 18.77
CA GLU A 79 8.27 -8.11 18.77
C GLU A 79 8.23 -7.03 17.68
N LYS A 80 9.19 -6.09 17.73
CA LYS A 80 9.39 -5.12 16.65
C LYS A 80 10.23 -5.74 15.53
N VAL A 81 9.68 -5.76 14.32
CA VAL A 81 10.37 -6.18 13.10
C VAL A 81 10.81 -4.97 12.29
N LYS A 82 11.94 -5.06 11.60
CA LYS A 82 12.31 -4.11 10.55
C LYS A 82 11.68 -4.56 9.25
N VAL A 83 10.90 -3.67 8.63
CA VAL A 83 10.35 -3.87 7.28
C VAL A 83 10.96 -2.83 6.35
N ALA A 84 11.14 -3.21 5.09
CA ALA A 84 11.60 -2.32 4.03
C ALA A 84 10.46 -1.39 3.62
#